data_AF-A0AAV1GID6-F1
#
_entry.id   AF-A0AAV1GID6-F1
#
_cell.length_a   1.000
_cell.length_b   1.000
_cell.length_c   1.000
_cell.angle_alpha   90.00
_cell.angle_beta   90.00
_cell.angle_gamma   90.00
#
_symmetry.space_group_name_H-M   'P 1'
#
loop_
_entity.id
_entity.type
_entity.pdbx_description
1 polymer ?
#
loop_
_entity_poly.entity_id
_entity_poly.type
_entity_poly.pdbx_seq_one_letter_code
_entity_poly.pdbx_strand_id
1 'polypeptide(L)'
;MESLEKQLICPICLEMFTKPVVILPCQHNLCRKCANDVFQASNPYLSTRSGSTVTSGGRFRCPSCRHEVVLDRHGVYGLQRNLLVENIIDMYKQGSSSQPVPEVKQQQPMCEEHEGEKINIYCVTCSVPTCSMCKVFGSHKDCEVAPLNNVFLTQKAELTDCISMLVGNNERTQAIISQLEETCRTVDENGRRQKSKVCESFDHLFALLEERKGEMTLRINCEQEEKLDYIRSLRRKYSEHLENSAKLVETAIQTLDESEMAVFLQTAKPLLQKLVGGTDTSHMDKVQHGYEKMDHFTANFERQRRALSKIDFVKLDEDDDDEDDEVVEVRGTTAGSRVEPPPPQATGLSANQQPLPAAVQPTGAQLSAPPPQKPSEAPPTTSSTSQTKSPAPSTSAPVPLPLPTASSAPQQVQSDQQNESEDKDGPKHVFSFSWLNQK
;
A
#
# COMPACT_ATOMS: atom_id res chain seq x y z
N MET A 1 19.56 -32.37 19.87
CA MET A 1 19.45 -32.96 18.52
C MET A 1 18.01 -33.39 18.20
N GLU A 2 17.21 -33.79 19.20
CA GLU A 2 15.80 -34.21 19.06
C GLU A 2 14.81 -33.15 18.50
N SER A 3 15.14 -31.85 18.59
CA SER A 3 14.30 -30.78 18.04
C SER A 3 14.36 -30.70 16.51
N LEU A 4 15.50 -31.06 15.90
CA LEU A 4 15.71 -31.03 14.45
C LEU A 4 15.07 -32.25 13.78
N GLU A 5 15.09 -33.40 14.43
CA GLU A 5 14.46 -34.63 13.92
C GLU A 5 12.95 -34.47 13.72
N LYS A 6 12.27 -33.79 14.66
CA LYS A 6 10.85 -33.47 14.56
C LYS A 6 10.51 -32.57 13.36
N GLN A 7 11.47 -31.77 12.89
CA GLN A 7 11.30 -30.89 11.72
C GLN A 7 11.54 -31.61 10.38
N LEU A 8 12.09 -32.84 10.42
CA LEU A 8 12.39 -33.66 9.23
C LEU A 8 11.40 -34.81 9.02
N ILE A 9 10.29 -34.82 9.78
CA ILE A 9 9.24 -35.83 9.69
C ILE A 9 8.09 -35.33 8.80
N CYS A 10 7.63 -36.21 7.92
CA CYS A 10 6.48 -35.95 7.07
C CYS A 10 5.17 -36.03 7.90
N PRO A 11 4.27 -35.03 7.82
CA PRO A 11 3.03 -35.01 8.59
C PRO A 11 1.99 -36.06 8.15
N ILE A 12 2.26 -36.80 7.07
CA ILE A 12 1.36 -37.83 6.54
C ILE A 12 1.85 -39.24 6.88
N CYS A 13 3.08 -39.60 6.51
CA CYS A 13 3.62 -40.92 6.81
C CYS A 13 4.26 -41.02 8.20
N LEU A 14 4.42 -39.89 8.91
CA LEU A 14 5.02 -39.80 10.25
C LEU A 14 6.44 -40.38 10.36
N GLU A 15 7.07 -40.63 9.21
CA GLU A 15 8.48 -41.02 9.08
C GLU A 15 9.30 -39.82 8.59
N MET A 16 10.62 -39.91 8.68
CA MET A 16 11.50 -38.94 8.02
C MET A 16 11.14 -38.81 6.54
N PHE A 17 11.18 -37.59 6.02
CA PHE A 17 10.80 -37.33 4.64
C PHE A 17 11.54 -38.25 3.64
N THR A 18 10.78 -38.93 2.80
CA THR A 18 11.30 -39.79 1.74
C THR A 18 11.45 -39.01 0.46
N LYS A 19 12.64 -39.07 -0.15
CA LYS A 19 12.93 -38.41 -1.42
C LYS A 19 12.06 -39.02 -2.53
N PRO A 20 11.52 -38.21 -3.46
CA PRO A 20 11.64 -36.75 -3.54
C PRO A 20 10.70 -36.01 -2.58
N VAL A 21 11.21 -34.95 -1.94
CA VAL A 21 10.44 -34.08 -1.04
C VAL A 21 9.87 -32.92 -1.83
N VAL A 22 8.55 -32.76 -1.84
CA VAL A 22 7.86 -31.70 -2.60
C VAL A 22 7.47 -30.54 -1.69
N ILE A 23 7.59 -29.32 -2.21
CA ILE A 23 7.14 -28.10 -1.55
C ILE A 23 5.81 -27.64 -2.13
N LEU A 24 4.83 -27.40 -1.25
CA LEU A 24 3.53 -26.85 -1.61
C LEU A 24 3.60 -25.31 -1.73
N PRO A 25 2.65 -24.65 -2.43
CA PRO A 25 2.57 -23.18 -2.48
C PRO A 25 2.49 -22.49 -1.11
N CYS A 26 1.97 -23.20 -0.10
CA CYS A 26 1.95 -22.77 1.30
C CYS A 26 3.26 -23.05 2.07
N GLN A 27 4.35 -23.36 1.35
CA GLN A 27 5.70 -23.63 1.85
C GLN A 27 5.84 -24.84 2.79
N HIS A 28 4.81 -25.68 2.92
CA HIS A 28 4.90 -26.94 3.66
C HIS A 28 5.48 -28.06 2.79
N ASN A 29 6.22 -28.97 3.42
CA ASN A 29 6.91 -30.08 2.76
C ASN A 29 6.14 -31.39 2.97
N LEU A 30 6.10 -32.21 1.92
CA LEU A 30 5.53 -33.56 1.94
C LEU A 30 6.44 -34.51 1.16
N CYS A 31 6.42 -35.81 1.49
CA CYS A 31 6.93 -36.82 0.56
C CYS A 31 6.09 -36.77 -0.72
N ARG A 32 6.70 -36.90 -1.91
CA ARG A 32 5.93 -36.92 -3.17
C ARG A 32 4.83 -37.99 -3.17
N LYS A 33 5.12 -39.16 -2.59
CA LYS A 33 4.14 -40.23 -2.41
C LYS A 33 2.95 -39.76 -1.56
N CYS A 34 3.21 -39.18 -0.39
CA CYS A 34 2.17 -38.66 0.50
C CYS A 34 1.34 -37.54 -0.15
N ALA A 35 1.97 -36.63 -0.89
CA ALA A 35 1.24 -35.60 -1.64
C ALA A 35 0.33 -36.22 -2.72
N ASN A 36 0.77 -37.32 -3.36
CA ASN A 36 -0.03 -38.06 -4.33
C ASN A 36 -1.22 -38.76 -3.68
N ASP A 37 -1.00 -39.42 -2.54
CA ASP A 37 -2.05 -40.13 -1.79
C ASP A 37 -3.12 -39.15 -1.29
N VAL A 38 -2.72 -37.98 -0.76
CA VAL A 38 -3.66 -36.92 -0.34
C VAL A 38 -4.45 -36.39 -1.55
N PHE A 39 -3.77 -36.17 -2.68
CA PHE A 39 -4.42 -35.72 -3.90
C PHE A 39 -5.46 -36.72 -4.43
N GLN A 40 -5.12 -38.02 -4.46
CA GLN A 40 -6.06 -39.08 -4.87
C GLN A 40 -7.24 -39.22 -3.90
N ALA A 41 -6.99 -39.19 -2.59
CA ALA A 41 -8.04 -39.25 -1.58
C ALA A 41 -9.02 -38.07 -1.67
N SER A 42 -8.51 -36.88 -2.00
CA SER A 42 -9.35 -35.69 -2.18
C SER A 42 -10.13 -35.66 -3.50
N ASN A 43 -9.80 -36.54 -4.46
CA ASN A 43 -10.46 -36.61 -5.77
C ASN A 43 -10.80 -38.05 -6.19
N PRO A 44 -11.75 -38.74 -5.52
CA PRO A 44 -12.03 -40.17 -5.75
C PRO A 44 -12.63 -40.48 -7.13
N TYR A 45 -13.24 -39.50 -7.80
CA TYR A 45 -13.99 -39.69 -9.05
C TYR A 45 -13.16 -39.47 -10.34
N LEU A 46 -11.89 -39.05 -10.24
CA LEU A 46 -11.03 -38.80 -11.41
C LEU A 46 -10.30 -40.05 -11.93
N SER A 47 -10.40 -41.19 -11.23
CA SER A 47 -9.54 -42.36 -11.49
C SER A 47 -9.97 -43.29 -12.65
N THR A 48 -11.07 -43.03 -13.39
CA THR A 48 -11.61 -44.03 -14.35
C THR A 48 -12.10 -43.53 -15.71
N ARG A 49 -11.79 -42.31 -16.16
CA ARG A 49 -12.05 -41.94 -17.58
C ARG A 49 -10.85 -41.28 -18.24
N SER A 50 -10.02 -42.13 -18.86
CA SER A 50 -9.12 -41.72 -19.93
C SER A 50 -9.99 -41.30 -21.13
N GLY A 51 -10.11 -39.99 -21.37
CA GLY A 51 -10.75 -39.46 -22.57
C GLY A 51 -11.68 -38.27 -22.33
N SER A 52 -11.16 -37.07 -22.65
CA SER A 52 -11.90 -35.88 -23.10
C SER A 52 -12.57 -34.98 -22.03
N THR A 53 -11.79 -34.04 -21.47
CA THR A 53 -11.93 -32.57 -21.65
C THR A 53 -11.02 -31.86 -20.65
N VAL A 54 -9.97 -31.25 -21.18
CA VAL A 54 -8.89 -30.57 -20.46
C VAL A 54 -9.42 -29.21 -19.96
N THR A 55 -9.36 -28.94 -18.65
CA THR A 55 -9.11 -27.58 -18.09
C THR A 55 -8.98 -27.53 -16.56
N SER A 56 -9.39 -28.54 -15.79
CA SER A 56 -9.33 -28.44 -14.32
C SER A 56 -8.13 -29.17 -13.74
N GLY A 57 -7.06 -28.41 -13.52
CA GLY A 57 -5.97 -28.78 -12.61
C GLY A 57 -6.53 -29.21 -11.26
N GLY A 58 -6.17 -30.41 -10.80
CA GLY A 58 -6.74 -31.01 -9.60
C GLY A 58 -6.38 -30.20 -8.34
N ARG A 59 -7.24 -30.25 -7.32
CA ARG A 59 -7.07 -29.49 -6.07
C ARG A 59 -7.03 -30.41 -4.86
N PHE A 60 -6.23 -30.07 -3.87
CA PHE A 60 -6.27 -30.71 -2.55
C PHE A 60 -5.90 -29.71 -1.45
N ARG A 61 -6.19 -30.03 -0.20
CA ARG A 61 -5.88 -29.17 0.95
C ARG A 61 -4.59 -29.63 1.62
N CYS A 62 -3.69 -28.70 1.92
CA CYS A 62 -2.47 -28.98 2.67
C CYS A 62 -2.81 -29.59 4.04
N PRO A 63 -2.26 -30.76 4.42
CA PRO A 63 -2.51 -31.38 5.71
C PRO A 63 -2.06 -30.54 6.91
N SER A 64 -1.01 -29.73 6.73
CA SER A 64 -0.40 -28.93 7.80
C SER A 64 -1.14 -27.62 8.09
N CYS A 65 -1.55 -26.90 7.05
CA CYS A 65 -2.14 -25.56 7.19
C CYS A 65 -3.52 -25.39 6.54
N ARG A 66 -4.07 -26.45 5.94
CA ARG A 66 -5.37 -26.46 5.23
C ARG A 66 -5.48 -25.47 4.06
N HIS A 67 -4.36 -24.91 3.60
CA HIS A 67 -4.29 -24.10 2.39
C HIS A 67 -4.72 -24.91 1.16
N GLU A 68 -5.49 -24.31 0.26
CA GLU A 68 -5.90 -24.96 -0.98
C GLU A 68 -4.75 -24.96 -1.98
N VAL A 69 -4.30 -26.14 -2.38
CA VAL A 69 -3.27 -26.31 -3.39
C VAL A 69 -3.95 -26.63 -4.70
N VAL A 70 -3.73 -25.78 -5.69
CA VAL A 70 -4.17 -25.99 -7.08
C VAL A 70 -2.98 -26.53 -7.86
N LEU A 71 -3.18 -27.64 -8.56
CA LEU A 71 -2.14 -28.30 -9.35
C LEU A 71 -2.32 -28.02 -10.83
N ASP A 72 -1.21 -27.93 -11.57
CA ASP A 72 -1.24 -27.81 -13.03
C ASP A 72 -1.58 -29.14 -13.72
N ARG A 73 -1.53 -29.14 -15.07
CA ARG A 73 -1.68 -30.34 -15.91
C ARG A 73 -0.79 -31.53 -15.54
N HIS A 74 0.33 -31.28 -14.86
CA HIS A 74 1.28 -32.31 -14.40
C HIS A 74 0.96 -32.86 -13.00
N GLY A 75 -0.10 -32.37 -12.34
CA GLY A 75 -0.51 -32.83 -11.02
C GLY A 75 0.59 -32.68 -9.96
N VAL A 76 0.64 -33.64 -9.03
CA VAL A 76 1.63 -33.67 -7.93
C VAL A 76 3.08 -33.77 -8.42
N TYR A 77 3.32 -34.29 -9.63
CA TYR A 77 4.66 -34.39 -10.20
C TYR A 77 5.22 -33.03 -10.64
N GLY A 78 4.35 -32.04 -10.87
CA GLY A 78 4.74 -30.66 -11.18
C GLY A 78 5.16 -29.84 -9.96
N LEU A 79 4.94 -30.34 -8.74
CA LEU A 79 5.39 -29.66 -7.53
C LEU A 79 6.93 -29.67 -7.46
N GLN A 80 7.48 -28.51 -7.10
CA GLN A 80 8.92 -28.32 -6.97
C GLN A 80 9.48 -29.21 -5.87
N ARG A 81 10.73 -29.66 -6.05
CA ARG A 81 11.46 -30.43 -5.04
C ARG A 81 12.20 -29.49 -4.09
N ASN A 82 12.19 -29.81 -2.81
CA ASN A 82 12.96 -29.09 -1.80
C ASN A 82 14.31 -29.78 -1.57
N LEU A 83 15.30 -29.48 -2.42
CA LEU A 83 16.63 -30.08 -2.36
C LEU A 83 17.37 -29.78 -1.04
N LEU A 84 17.07 -28.65 -0.39
CA LEU A 84 17.66 -28.30 0.90
C LEU A 84 17.23 -29.30 1.98
N VAL A 85 15.93 -29.60 2.07
CA VAL A 85 15.42 -30.62 2.99
C VAL A 85 15.99 -32.00 2.64
N GLU A 86 16.10 -32.33 1.36
CA GLU A 86 16.73 -33.57 0.91
C GLU A 86 18.20 -33.70 1.34
N ASN A 87 18.99 -32.60 1.30
CA ASN A 87 20.39 -32.59 1.71
C ASN A 87 20.56 -32.65 3.23
N ILE A 88 19.68 -31.98 4.00
CA ILE A 88 19.68 -32.05 5.46
C ILE A 88 19.38 -33.48 5.93
N ILE A 89 18.46 -34.18 5.28
CA ILE A 89 18.16 -35.59 5.57
C ILE A 89 19.38 -36.48 5.31
N ASP A 90 20.15 -36.22 4.25
CA ASP A 90 21.37 -37.00 3.98
C ASP A 90 22.43 -36.78 5.04
N MET A 91 22.67 -35.54 5.45
CA MET A 91 23.57 -35.20 6.56
C MET A 91 23.12 -35.87 7.86
N TYR A 92 21.81 -35.86 8.16
CA TYR A 92 21.27 -36.48 9.36
C TYR A 92 21.42 -38.01 9.35
N LYS A 93 21.18 -38.66 8.20
CA LYS A 93 21.39 -40.10 8.01
C LYS A 93 22.87 -40.48 8.12
N GLN A 94 23.78 -39.62 7.66
CA GLN A 94 25.22 -39.81 7.80
C GLN A 94 25.69 -39.62 9.25
N GLY A 95 25.14 -38.66 9.99
CA GLY A 95 25.45 -38.42 11.41
C GLY A 95 24.83 -39.43 12.38
N SER A 96 23.79 -40.15 11.97
CA SER A 96 23.07 -41.14 12.81
C SER A 96 23.49 -42.59 12.53
N SER A 97 24.27 -42.85 11.48
CA SER A 97 24.85 -44.16 11.24
C SER A 97 26.03 -44.36 12.20
N SER A 98 25.83 -45.22 13.19
CA SER A 98 26.86 -45.73 14.09
C SER A 98 27.96 -46.45 13.31
N GLN A 99 28.92 -45.71 12.76
CA GLN A 99 30.26 -46.20 12.51
C GLN A 99 31.11 -45.99 13.78
N PRO A 100 31.98 -46.95 14.14
CA PRO A 100 32.91 -46.76 15.24
C PRO A 100 33.82 -45.57 14.93
N VAL A 101 33.89 -44.66 15.88
CA VAL A 101 34.78 -43.48 15.88
C VAL A 101 36.20 -43.93 15.50
N PRO A 102 36.84 -43.37 14.45
CA PRO A 102 38.26 -43.56 14.26
C PRO A 102 38.99 -42.88 15.42
N GLU A 103 39.78 -43.63 16.19
CA GLU A 103 40.72 -43.06 17.15
C GLU A 103 41.57 -41.99 16.44
N VAL A 104 41.40 -40.74 16.85
CA VAL A 104 42.27 -39.64 16.41
C VAL A 104 43.63 -39.88 17.05
N LYS A 105 44.56 -40.48 16.31
CA LYS A 105 45.98 -40.45 16.65
C LYS A 105 46.40 -38.98 16.76
N GLN A 106 46.59 -38.50 17.98
CA GLN A 106 47.19 -37.19 18.24
C GLN A 106 48.61 -37.20 17.68
N GLN A 107 48.78 -36.68 16.47
CA GLN A 107 50.11 -36.43 15.91
C GLN A 107 50.74 -35.29 16.71
N GLN A 108 51.61 -35.63 17.66
CA GLN A 108 52.40 -34.64 18.38
C GLN A 108 53.43 -34.04 17.42
N PRO A 109 53.53 -32.71 17.29
CA PRO A 109 54.49 -32.07 16.39
C PRO A 109 55.92 -32.41 16.82
N MET A 110 56.74 -32.80 15.84
CA MET A 110 58.15 -33.12 16.02
C MET A 110 59.00 -31.92 15.62
N CYS A 111 60.21 -31.83 16.18
CA CYS A 111 61.15 -30.76 15.84
C CYS A 111 61.71 -30.96 14.42
N GLU A 112 61.71 -29.88 13.63
CA GLU A 112 62.24 -29.90 12.26
C GLU A 112 63.78 -29.98 12.22
N GLU A 113 64.46 -29.45 13.25
CA GLU A 113 65.93 -29.45 13.35
C GLU A 113 66.48 -30.74 14.01
N HIS A 114 65.67 -31.40 14.84
CA HIS A 114 66.09 -32.54 15.65
C HIS A 114 65.16 -33.73 15.42
N GLU A 115 65.55 -34.60 14.49
CA GLU A 115 64.78 -35.79 14.14
C GLU A 115 64.58 -36.70 15.36
N GLY A 116 63.31 -37.04 15.64
CA GLY A 116 62.94 -37.89 16.78
C GLY A 116 62.64 -37.13 18.08
N GLU A 117 62.94 -35.83 18.15
CA GLU A 117 62.61 -35.01 19.32
C GLU A 117 61.23 -34.39 19.21
N LYS A 118 60.48 -34.46 20.31
CA LYS A 118 59.12 -33.91 20.41
C LYS A 118 59.18 -32.44 20.81
N ILE A 119 58.29 -31.64 20.25
CA ILE A 119 58.06 -30.26 20.72
C ILE A 119 57.37 -30.32 22.09
N ASN A 120 58.05 -29.83 23.12
CA ASN A 120 57.61 -29.97 24.52
C ASN A 120 57.86 -28.72 25.40
N ILE A 121 58.53 -27.70 24.86
CA ILE A 121 58.90 -26.47 25.57
C ILE A 121 58.47 -25.26 24.72
N TYR A 122 58.11 -24.15 25.35
CA TYR A 122 57.85 -22.89 24.65
C TYR A 122 59.00 -21.91 24.90
N CYS A 123 59.58 -21.36 23.85
CA CYS A 123 60.56 -20.29 23.97
C CYS A 123 59.84 -18.94 24.09
N VAL A 124 59.89 -18.33 25.27
CA VAL A 124 59.22 -17.06 25.56
C VAL A 124 59.90 -15.92 24.79
N THR A 125 61.23 -15.91 24.75
CA THR A 125 62.01 -14.88 24.04
C THR A 125 61.69 -14.82 22.55
N CYS A 126 61.51 -15.97 21.92
CA CYS A 126 61.24 -16.07 20.48
C CYS A 126 59.75 -16.24 20.15
N SER A 127 58.89 -16.42 21.15
CA SER A 127 57.45 -16.68 21.02
C SER A 127 57.09 -17.86 20.11
N VAL A 128 57.89 -18.93 20.17
CA VAL A 128 57.71 -20.14 19.35
C VAL A 128 57.84 -21.43 20.20
N PRO A 129 57.07 -22.48 19.88
CA PRO A 129 57.24 -23.78 20.51
C PRO A 129 58.50 -24.48 19.97
N THR A 130 59.25 -25.15 20.84
CA THR A 130 60.56 -25.76 20.54
C THR A 130 60.77 -27.09 21.31
N CYS A 131 61.87 -27.80 21.05
CA CYS A 131 62.24 -29.04 21.74
C CYS A 131 63.40 -28.86 22.73
N SER A 132 63.63 -29.87 23.58
CA SER A 132 64.72 -29.87 24.56
C SER A 132 66.11 -29.69 23.92
N MET A 133 66.35 -30.30 22.75
CA MET A 133 67.65 -30.21 22.08
C MET A 133 67.95 -28.80 21.54
N CYS A 134 66.94 -28.14 20.97
CA CYS A 134 67.03 -26.72 20.58
C CYS A 134 67.39 -25.81 21.77
N LYS A 135 66.91 -26.13 22.98
CA LYS A 135 67.22 -25.37 24.20
C LYS A 135 68.60 -25.69 24.78
N VAL A 136 69.04 -26.94 24.80
CA VAL A 136 70.30 -27.29 25.47
C VAL A 136 71.52 -27.03 24.56
N PHE A 137 71.41 -27.31 23.26
CA PHE A 137 72.54 -27.27 22.32
C PHE A 137 72.27 -26.45 21.05
N GLY A 138 71.02 -26.09 20.79
CA GLY A 138 70.62 -25.44 19.55
C GLY A 138 70.49 -23.91 19.62
N SER A 139 69.67 -23.38 18.72
CA SER A 139 69.43 -21.95 18.49
C SER A 139 68.82 -21.20 19.68
N HIS A 140 68.18 -21.89 20.61
CA HIS A 140 67.51 -21.30 21.77
C HIS A 140 68.29 -21.44 23.09
N LYS A 141 69.61 -21.70 23.03
CA LYS A 141 70.47 -21.92 24.21
C LYS A 141 70.39 -20.83 25.27
N ASP A 142 70.40 -19.57 24.85
CA ASP A 142 70.41 -18.39 25.73
C ASP A 142 69.01 -17.78 25.92
N CYS A 143 67.97 -18.39 25.34
CA CYS A 143 66.60 -17.87 25.42
C CYS A 143 65.87 -18.33 26.68
N GLU A 144 64.94 -17.52 27.17
CA GLU A 144 64.05 -17.91 28.26
C GLU A 144 62.98 -18.89 27.72
N VAL A 145 62.72 -19.94 28.50
CA VAL A 145 61.78 -21.00 28.14
C VAL A 145 60.83 -21.29 29.28
N ALA A 146 59.61 -21.70 28.94
CA ALA A 146 58.59 -22.12 29.88
C ALA A 146 57.98 -23.47 29.46
N PRO A 147 57.39 -24.23 30.40
CA PRO A 147 56.66 -25.45 30.07
C PRO A 147 55.54 -25.15 29.07
N LEU A 148 55.48 -25.90 27.98
CA LEU A 148 54.52 -25.68 26.88
C LEU A 148 53.07 -25.66 27.38
N ASN A 149 52.73 -26.54 28.32
CA ASN A 149 51.38 -26.61 28.90
C ASN A 149 50.99 -25.33 29.66
N ASN A 150 51.92 -24.69 30.37
CA ASN A 150 51.62 -23.48 31.14
C ASN A 150 51.34 -22.30 30.21
N VAL A 151 52.16 -22.12 29.17
CA VAL A 151 51.95 -21.08 28.15
C VAL A 151 50.68 -21.34 27.36
N PHE A 152 50.43 -22.59 26.97
CA PHE A 152 49.20 -22.99 26.27
C PHE A 152 47.96 -22.63 27.09
N LEU A 153 47.90 -22.99 28.37
CA LEU A 153 46.74 -22.68 29.22
C LEU A 153 46.56 -21.17 29.38
N THR A 154 47.65 -20.42 29.53
CA THR A 154 47.61 -18.95 29.68
C THR A 154 47.12 -18.27 28.41
N GLN A 155 47.75 -18.55 27.25
CA GLN A 155 47.32 -17.98 25.96
C GLN A 155 45.91 -18.41 25.57
N LYS A 156 45.51 -19.64 25.91
CA LYS A 156 44.14 -20.10 25.70
C LYS A 156 43.14 -19.32 26.55
N ALA A 157 43.48 -19.02 27.80
CA ALA A 157 42.66 -18.18 28.66
C ALA A 157 42.57 -16.74 28.13
N GLU A 158 43.70 -16.12 27.82
CA GLU A 158 43.75 -14.76 27.23
C GLU A 158 42.95 -14.65 25.93
N LEU A 159 43.08 -15.64 25.04
CA LEU A 159 42.30 -15.69 23.80
C LEU A 159 40.80 -15.83 24.09
N THR A 160 40.43 -16.65 25.08
CA THR A 160 39.03 -16.84 25.50
C THR A 160 38.45 -15.54 26.07
N ASP A 161 39.22 -14.81 26.86
CA ASP A 161 38.82 -13.52 27.42
C ASP A 161 38.66 -12.46 26.31
N CYS A 162 39.61 -12.39 25.36
CA CYS A 162 39.54 -11.50 24.21
C CYS A 162 38.32 -11.79 23.33
N ILE A 163 38.03 -13.08 23.07
CA ILE A 163 36.83 -13.51 22.34
C ILE A 163 35.58 -13.06 23.09
N SER A 164 35.53 -13.25 24.40
CA SER A 164 34.37 -12.86 25.23
C SER A 164 34.13 -11.35 25.19
N MET A 165 35.18 -10.53 25.26
CA MET A 165 35.07 -9.08 25.11
C MET A 165 34.56 -8.67 23.71
N LEU A 166 35.09 -9.31 22.66
CA LEU A 166 34.70 -9.01 21.28
C LEU A 166 33.24 -9.40 21.00
N VAL A 167 32.79 -10.55 21.53
CA VAL A 167 31.39 -10.98 21.45
C VAL A 167 30.48 -9.94 22.11
N GLY A 168 30.80 -9.47 23.32
CA GLY A 168 30.03 -8.42 23.98
C GLY A 168 30.06 -7.08 23.24
N ASN A 169 31.15 -6.74 22.55
CA ASN A 169 31.23 -5.55 21.71
C ASN A 169 30.36 -5.66 20.44
N ASN A 170 30.33 -6.84 19.82
CA ASN A 170 29.47 -7.13 18.68
C ASN A 170 28.00 -7.05 19.08
N GLU A 171 27.62 -7.57 20.25
CA GLU A 171 26.26 -7.45 20.78
C GLU A 171 25.84 -5.99 20.97
N ARG A 172 26.72 -5.14 21.53
CA ARG A 172 26.44 -3.69 21.65
C ARG A 172 26.30 -3.01 20.29
N THR A 173 27.19 -3.33 19.36
CA THR A 173 27.14 -2.77 17.99
C THR A 173 25.84 -3.17 17.30
N GLN A 174 25.43 -4.42 17.45
CA GLN A 174 24.16 -4.92 16.90
C GLN A 174 22.96 -4.19 17.51
N ALA A 175 22.97 -3.91 18.82
CA ALA A 175 21.91 -3.15 19.48
C ALA A 175 21.80 -1.71 18.92
N ILE A 176 22.94 -1.05 18.66
CA ILE A 176 22.97 0.29 18.04
C ILE A 176 22.41 0.24 16.62
N ILE A 177 22.79 -0.76 15.82
CA ILE A 177 22.24 -0.95 14.47
C ILE A 177 20.72 -1.07 14.53
N SER A 178 20.18 -1.91 15.42
CA SER A 178 18.73 -2.05 15.59
C SER A 178 18.05 -0.75 16.02
N GLN A 179 18.67 0.06 16.88
CA GLN A 179 18.16 1.37 17.28
C GLN A 179 18.13 2.36 16.11
N LEU A 180 19.16 2.36 15.27
CA LEU A 180 19.22 3.21 14.08
C LEU A 180 18.13 2.80 13.07
N GLU A 181 17.92 1.51 12.86
CA GLU A 181 16.85 0.99 12.00
C GLU A 181 15.46 1.40 12.52
N GLU A 182 15.23 1.33 13.84
CA GLU A 182 13.99 1.82 14.48
C GLU A 182 13.78 3.31 14.25
N THR A 183 14.86 4.09 14.38
CA THR A 183 14.84 5.54 14.15
C THR A 183 14.50 5.85 12.68
N CYS A 184 15.11 5.14 11.73
CA CYS A 184 14.78 5.27 10.31
C CYS A 184 13.31 4.96 10.02
N ARG A 185 12.77 3.87 10.58
CA ARG A 185 11.33 3.54 10.48
C ARG A 185 10.46 4.66 11.03
N THR A 186 10.82 5.20 12.18
CA THR A 186 10.08 6.29 12.84
C THR A 186 10.08 7.56 12.00
N VAL A 187 11.22 7.94 11.40
CA VAL A 187 11.33 9.11 10.51
C VAL A 187 10.48 8.92 9.25
N ASP A 188 10.49 7.73 8.64
CA ASP A 188 9.68 7.45 7.46
C ASP A 188 8.18 7.55 7.76
N GLU A 189 7.73 6.95 8.86
CA GLU A 189 6.33 7.00 9.31
C GLU A 189 5.90 8.43 9.67
N ASN A 190 6.75 9.19 10.36
CA ASN A 190 6.51 10.61 10.63
C ASN A 190 6.41 11.42 9.33
N GLY A 191 7.30 11.19 8.38
CA GLY A 191 7.28 11.83 7.06
C GLY A 191 6.01 11.51 6.29
N ARG A 192 5.58 10.24 6.30
CA ARG A 192 4.31 9.79 5.71
C ARG A 192 3.11 10.49 6.36
N ARG A 193 3.09 10.61 7.67
CA ARG A 193 2.03 11.31 8.42
C ARG A 193 1.95 12.79 8.05
N GLN A 194 3.08 13.48 7.94
CA GLN A 194 3.07 14.90 7.55
C GLN A 194 2.62 15.09 6.10
N LYS A 195 3.04 14.21 5.18
CA LYS A 195 2.52 14.20 3.80
C LYS A 195 1.00 14.04 3.76
N SER A 196 0.44 13.11 4.55
CA SER A 196 -1.01 12.91 4.66
C SER A 196 -1.74 14.19 5.09
N LYS A 197 -1.24 14.86 6.13
CA LYS A 197 -1.84 16.11 6.64
C LYS A 197 -1.86 17.22 5.60
N VAL A 198 -0.81 17.33 4.79
CA VAL A 198 -0.77 18.30 3.68
C VAL A 198 -1.84 17.95 2.65
N CYS A 199 -1.90 16.70 2.21
CA CYS A 199 -2.94 16.24 1.28
C CYS A 199 -4.35 16.53 1.80
N GLU A 200 -4.65 16.15 3.04
CA GLU A 200 -5.95 16.38 3.69
C GLU A 200 -6.32 17.88 3.72
N SER A 201 -5.35 18.76 3.96
CA SER A 201 -5.57 20.21 3.98
C SER A 201 -5.93 20.74 2.58
N PHE A 202 -5.25 20.25 1.54
CA PHE A 202 -5.57 20.62 0.16
C PHE A 202 -6.90 20.03 -0.30
N ASP A 203 -7.22 18.79 0.06
CA ASP A 203 -8.51 18.16 -0.23
C ASP A 203 -9.67 18.95 0.36
N HIS A 204 -9.51 19.48 1.58
CA HIS A 204 -10.50 20.37 2.18
C HIS A 204 -10.67 21.67 1.38
N LEU A 205 -9.56 22.30 0.94
CA LEU A 205 -9.62 23.48 0.07
C LEU A 205 -10.32 23.19 -1.27
N PHE A 206 -10.04 22.05 -1.89
CA PHE A 206 -10.70 21.63 -3.13
C PHE A 206 -12.20 21.43 -2.92
N ALA A 207 -12.61 20.79 -1.83
CA ALA A 207 -14.01 20.60 -1.50
C ALA A 207 -14.75 21.94 -1.36
N LEU A 208 -14.17 22.91 -0.66
CA LEU A 208 -14.73 24.26 -0.52
C LEU A 208 -14.85 24.98 -1.88
N LEU A 209 -13.84 24.86 -2.74
CA LEU A 209 -13.87 25.47 -4.08
C LEU A 209 -14.94 24.82 -4.97
N GLU A 210 -15.08 23.49 -4.92
CA GLU A 210 -16.09 22.78 -5.70
C GLU A 210 -17.50 23.08 -5.20
N GLU A 211 -17.71 23.19 -3.88
CA GLU A 211 -18.97 23.64 -3.28
C GLU A 211 -19.36 25.03 -3.80
N ARG A 212 -18.43 26.00 -3.74
CA ARG A 212 -18.69 27.38 -4.23
C ARG A 212 -18.98 27.43 -5.72
N LYS A 213 -18.26 26.65 -6.52
CA LYS A 213 -18.54 26.49 -7.96
C LYS A 213 -19.94 25.91 -8.18
N GLY A 214 -20.32 24.90 -7.40
CA GLY A 214 -21.65 24.29 -7.42
C GLY A 214 -22.75 25.31 -7.12
N GLU A 215 -22.62 26.07 -6.03
CA GLU A 215 -23.57 27.12 -5.65
C GLU A 215 -23.76 28.18 -6.75
N MET A 216 -22.66 28.65 -7.36
CA MET A 216 -22.71 29.65 -8.42
C MET A 216 -23.39 29.11 -9.67
N THR A 217 -23.09 27.85 -10.04
CA THR A 217 -23.71 27.17 -11.18
C THR A 217 -25.21 26.96 -10.94
N LEU A 218 -25.59 26.59 -9.71
CA LEU A 218 -26.99 26.41 -9.33
C LEU A 218 -27.79 27.71 -9.54
N ARG A 219 -27.24 28.86 -9.11
CA ARG A 219 -27.91 30.17 -9.30
C ARG A 219 -28.16 30.49 -10.77
N ILE A 220 -27.16 30.23 -11.63
CA ILE A 220 -27.29 30.42 -13.08
C ILE A 220 -28.39 29.51 -13.64
N ASN A 221 -28.38 28.23 -13.26
CA ASN A 221 -29.37 27.26 -13.72
C ASN A 221 -30.80 27.62 -13.28
N CYS A 222 -30.98 28.06 -12.02
CA CYS A 222 -32.29 28.48 -11.53
C CYS A 222 -32.85 29.67 -12.31
N GLU A 223 -32.06 30.72 -12.54
CA GLU A 223 -32.52 31.87 -13.34
C GLU A 223 -32.77 31.49 -14.80
N GLN A 224 -31.94 30.62 -15.37
CA GLN A 224 -32.14 30.10 -16.73
C GLN A 224 -33.45 29.32 -16.82
N GLU A 225 -33.73 28.43 -15.86
CA GLU A 225 -34.96 27.63 -15.83
C GLU A 225 -36.19 28.51 -15.70
N GLU A 226 -36.17 29.49 -14.79
CA GLU A 226 -37.25 30.46 -14.62
C GLU A 226 -37.55 31.23 -15.92
N LYS A 227 -36.49 31.75 -16.58
CA LYS A 227 -36.63 32.46 -17.87
C LYS A 227 -37.18 31.55 -18.97
N LEU A 228 -36.70 30.31 -19.05
CA LEU A 228 -37.19 29.34 -20.02
C LEU A 228 -38.64 28.96 -19.76
N ASP A 229 -39.05 28.77 -18.51
CA ASP A 229 -40.43 28.45 -18.14
C ASP A 229 -41.38 29.58 -18.47
N TYR A 230 -40.98 30.83 -18.22
CA TYR A 230 -41.73 32.00 -18.66
C TYR A 230 -41.92 31.98 -20.19
N ILE A 231 -40.86 31.82 -20.98
CA ILE A 231 -40.94 31.79 -22.45
C ILE A 231 -41.79 30.62 -22.95
N ARG A 232 -41.63 29.43 -22.37
CA ARG A 232 -42.44 28.24 -22.69
C ARG A 232 -43.91 28.49 -22.40
N SER A 233 -44.24 29.15 -21.29
CA SER A 233 -45.61 29.50 -20.92
C SER A 233 -46.24 30.47 -21.93
N LEU A 234 -45.46 31.46 -22.37
CA LEU A 234 -45.91 32.44 -23.37
C LEU A 234 -46.15 31.76 -24.72
N ARG A 235 -45.21 30.92 -25.16
CA ARG A 235 -45.37 30.10 -26.38
C ARG A 235 -46.64 29.26 -26.31
N ARG A 236 -46.95 28.63 -25.17
CA ARG A 236 -48.19 27.86 -25.00
C ARG A 236 -49.43 28.72 -25.21
N LYS A 237 -49.50 29.93 -24.62
CA LYS A 237 -50.62 30.86 -24.83
C LYS A 237 -50.80 31.22 -26.31
N TYR A 238 -49.70 31.54 -27.00
CA TYR A 238 -49.74 31.84 -28.44
C TYR A 238 -50.17 30.63 -29.29
N SER A 239 -49.69 29.42 -28.97
CA SER A 239 -50.10 28.19 -29.66
C SER A 239 -51.59 27.89 -29.45
N GLU A 240 -52.11 28.07 -28.25
CA GLU A 240 -53.54 27.88 -27.95
C GLU A 240 -54.41 28.91 -28.68
N HIS A 241 -54.00 30.19 -28.72
CA HIS A 241 -54.68 31.22 -29.50
C HIS A 241 -54.71 30.86 -31.00
N LEU A 242 -53.58 30.37 -31.54
CA LEU A 242 -53.48 29.94 -32.93
C LEU A 242 -54.40 28.74 -33.23
N GLU A 243 -54.46 27.75 -32.34
CA GLU A 243 -55.34 26.59 -32.49
C GLU A 243 -56.82 27.00 -32.45
N ASN A 244 -57.20 27.89 -31.53
CA ASN A 244 -58.56 28.43 -31.45
C ASN A 244 -58.92 29.23 -32.72
N SER A 245 -57.97 30.03 -33.23
CA SER A 245 -58.15 30.76 -34.49
C SER A 245 -58.31 29.82 -35.69
N ALA A 246 -57.52 28.74 -35.74
CA ALA A 246 -57.63 27.72 -36.79
C ALA A 246 -59.01 27.02 -36.77
N LYS A 247 -59.51 26.66 -35.59
CA LYS A 247 -60.87 26.10 -35.43
C LYS A 247 -61.97 27.07 -35.86
N LEU A 248 -61.81 28.37 -35.57
CA LEU A 248 -62.73 29.41 -36.04
C LEU A 248 -62.74 29.47 -37.58
N VAL A 249 -61.58 29.42 -38.21
CA VAL A 249 -61.45 29.40 -39.67
C VAL A 249 -62.09 28.14 -40.27
N GLU A 250 -61.84 26.96 -39.69
CA GLU A 250 -62.45 25.71 -40.12
C GLU A 250 -63.98 25.76 -40.03
N THR A 251 -64.52 26.26 -38.91
CA THR A 251 -65.96 26.46 -38.72
C THR A 251 -66.52 27.44 -39.75
N ALA A 252 -65.78 28.50 -40.08
CA ALA A 252 -66.16 29.46 -41.11
C ALA A 252 -66.24 28.81 -42.49
N ILE A 253 -65.25 28.01 -42.86
CA ILE A 253 -65.25 27.26 -44.13
C ILE A 253 -66.43 26.28 -44.18
N GLN A 254 -66.65 25.49 -43.13
CA GLN A 254 -67.80 24.56 -43.06
C GLN A 254 -69.14 25.30 -43.18
N THR A 255 -69.26 26.49 -42.58
CA THR A 255 -70.48 27.31 -42.70
C THR A 255 -70.66 27.86 -44.12
N LEU A 256 -69.58 28.12 -44.87
CA LEU A 256 -69.67 28.55 -46.27
C LEU A 256 -70.21 27.44 -47.19
N ASP A 257 -70.09 26.17 -46.80
CA ASP A 257 -70.63 25.03 -47.53
C ASP A 257 -72.12 24.72 -47.19
N GLU A 258 -72.76 25.50 -46.31
CA GLU A 258 -74.16 25.31 -45.92
C GLU A 258 -75.13 25.62 -47.08
N SER A 259 -75.91 24.62 -47.48
CA SER A 259 -76.86 24.73 -48.58
C SER A 259 -78.19 25.40 -48.19
N GLU A 260 -78.59 25.31 -46.92
CA GLU A 260 -79.85 25.88 -46.44
C GLU A 260 -79.69 27.37 -46.06
N MET A 261 -80.21 28.27 -46.91
CA MET A 261 -80.03 29.73 -46.78
C MET A 261 -80.42 30.29 -45.40
N ALA A 262 -81.51 29.76 -44.81
CA ALA A 262 -81.99 30.20 -43.51
C ALA A 262 -81.06 29.77 -42.36
N VAL A 263 -80.47 28.58 -42.46
CA VAL A 263 -79.51 28.05 -41.47
C VAL A 263 -78.19 28.82 -41.57
N PHE A 264 -77.71 29.07 -42.80
CA PHE A 264 -76.54 29.91 -43.05
C PHE A 264 -76.67 31.30 -42.44
N LEU A 265 -77.79 32.00 -42.68
CA LEU A 265 -77.99 33.36 -42.16
C LEU A 265 -78.10 33.40 -40.62
N GLN A 266 -78.59 32.32 -39.99
CA GLN A 266 -78.64 32.20 -38.53
C GLN A 266 -77.24 32.04 -37.91
N THR A 267 -76.33 31.32 -38.57
CA THR A 267 -74.99 31.01 -38.05
C THR A 267 -73.92 32.03 -38.48
N ALA A 268 -74.06 32.63 -39.67
CA ALA A 268 -73.05 33.51 -40.27
C ALA A 268 -72.83 34.81 -39.47
N LYS A 269 -73.91 35.47 -39.01
CA LYS A 269 -73.78 36.76 -38.31
C LYS A 269 -73.05 36.64 -36.95
N PRO A 270 -73.37 35.68 -36.07
CA PRO A 270 -72.58 35.41 -34.87
C PRO A 270 -71.13 34.98 -35.17
N LEU A 271 -70.92 34.19 -36.23
CA LEU A 271 -69.60 33.71 -36.59
C LEU A 271 -68.68 34.82 -37.10
N LEU A 272 -69.20 35.76 -37.91
CA LEU A 272 -68.47 36.95 -38.35
C LEU A 272 -68.01 37.81 -37.16
N GLN A 273 -68.84 37.97 -36.14
CA GLN A 273 -68.44 38.68 -34.91
C GLN A 273 -67.29 37.97 -34.18
N LYS A 274 -67.34 36.63 -34.09
CA LYS A 274 -66.27 35.83 -33.49
C LYS A 274 -64.97 35.89 -34.30
N LEU A 275 -65.04 35.86 -35.64
CA LEU A 275 -63.89 35.99 -36.53
C LEU A 275 -63.21 37.34 -36.38
N VAL A 276 -63.98 38.43 -36.39
CA VAL A 276 -63.45 39.78 -36.17
C VAL A 276 -62.79 39.88 -34.79
N GLY A 277 -63.42 39.36 -33.74
CA GLY A 277 -62.82 39.32 -32.40
C GLY A 277 -61.53 38.50 -32.32
N GLY A 278 -61.45 37.36 -33.03
CA GLY A 278 -60.26 36.50 -33.08
C GLY A 278 -59.07 37.08 -33.85
N THR A 279 -59.26 38.15 -34.62
CA THR A 279 -58.14 38.86 -35.29
C THR A 279 -57.36 39.78 -34.34
N ASP A 280 -57.93 40.11 -33.19
CA ASP A 280 -57.28 40.98 -32.22
C ASP A 280 -56.24 40.22 -31.38
N THR A 281 -54.96 40.50 -31.62
CA THR A 281 -53.83 39.90 -30.89
C THR A 281 -53.21 40.87 -29.87
N SER A 282 -53.79 42.06 -29.69
CA SER A 282 -53.23 43.12 -28.84
C SER A 282 -53.18 42.76 -27.35
N HIS A 283 -54.02 41.81 -26.92
CA HIS A 283 -54.09 41.28 -25.56
C HIS A 283 -53.00 40.24 -25.24
N MET A 284 -52.13 39.89 -26.19
CA MET A 284 -51.07 38.91 -26.00
C MET A 284 -49.79 39.57 -25.47
N ASP A 285 -49.27 39.03 -24.37
CA ASP A 285 -48.05 39.51 -23.71
C ASP A 285 -46.83 39.37 -24.64
N LYS A 286 -45.95 40.38 -24.65
CA LYS A 286 -44.64 40.27 -25.30
C LYS A 286 -43.62 39.69 -24.33
N VAL A 287 -42.54 39.11 -24.86
CA VAL A 287 -41.40 38.68 -24.05
C VAL A 287 -40.87 39.89 -23.26
N GLN A 288 -40.75 39.74 -21.95
CA GLN A 288 -40.20 40.79 -21.09
C GLN A 288 -38.76 41.12 -21.48
N HIS A 289 -38.45 42.42 -21.57
CA HIS A 289 -37.13 42.91 -21.97
C HIS A 289 -36.03 42.38 -21.03
N GLY A 290 -34.96 41.83 -21.60
CA GLY A 290 -33.80 41.34 -20.84
C GLY A 290 -33.88 39.86 -20.43
N TYR A 291 -35.00 39.16 -20.71
CA TYR A 291 -35.08 37.70 -20.52
C TYR A 291 -34.13 36.95 -21.47
N GLU A 292 -33.66 37.58 -22.54
CA GLU A 292 -32.63 37.04 -23.43
C GLU A 292 -31.19 37.16 -22.91
N LYS A 293 -30.93 37.91 -21.83
CA LYS A 293 -29.57 38.20 -21.33
C LYS A 293 -29.24 37.42 -20.06
N MET A 294 -28.00 36.92 -19.96
CA MET A 294 -27.44 36.27 -18.76
C MET A 294 -26.07 36.85 -18.35
N ASP A 295 -25.66 37.97 -18.97
CA ASP A 295 -24.30 38.51 -18.86
C ASP A 295 -23.98 39.15 -17.49
N HIS A 296 -24.99 39.32 -16.62
CA HIS A 296 -24.80 39.86 -15.27
C HIS A 296 -24.07 38.88 -14.34
N PHE A 297 -24.02 37.60 -14.68
CA PHE A 297 -23.21 36.61 -13.97
C PHE A 297 -21.72 36.78 -14.29
N THR A 298 -21.06 37.64 -13.50
CA THR A 298 -19.61 37.89 -13.58
C THR A 298 -18.92 37.47 -12.28
N ALA A 299 -17.69 36.95 -12.40
CA ALA A 299 -16.92 36.46 -11.25
C ALA A 299 -15.46 36.90 -11.33
N ASN A 300 -14.91 37.39 -10.22
CA ASN A 300 -13.50 37.78 -10.10
C ASN A 300 -12.81 36.93 -9.01
N PHE A 301 -11.80 36.17 -9.40
CA PHE A 301 -11.05 35.25 -8.54
C PHE A 301 -9.61 35.69 -8.27
N GLU A 302 -9.25 36.94 -8.58
CA GLU A 302 -7.86 37.41 -8.52
C GLU A 302 -7.30 37.40 -7.10
N ARG A 303 -8.11 37.77 -6.09
CA ARG A 303 -7.69 37.72 -4.68
C ARG A 303 -7.42 36.28 -4.23
N GLN A 304 -8.31 35.35 -4.59
CA GLN A 304 -8.22 33.94 -4.25
C GLN A 304 -7.02 33.30 -4.93
N ARG A 305 -6.79 33.60 -6.21
CA ARG A 305 -5.60 33.18 -6.94
C ARG A 305 -4.32 33.62 -6.23
N ARG A 306 -4.22 34.90 -5.84
CA ARG A 306 -3.06 35.42 -5.09
C ARG A 306 -2.89 34.74 -3.74
N ALA A 307 -3.97 34.42 -3.03
CA ALA A 307 -3.91 33.70 -1.77
C ALA A 307 -3.39 32.27 -1.96
N LEU A 308 -3.93 31.53 -2.95
CA LEU A 308 -3.51 30.17 -3.26
C LEU A 308 -2.05 30.09 -3.70
N SER A 309 -1.57 31.06 -4.50
CA SER A 309 -0.17 31.12 -4.93
C SER A 309 0.84 31.40 -3.81
N LYS A 310 0.39 31.80 -2.63
CA LYS A 310 1.24 32.11 -1.48
C LYS A 310 1.22 31.02 -0.39
N ILE A 311 0.53 29.89 -0.63
CA ILE A 311 0.50 28.78 0.32
C ILE A 311 1.89 28.15 0.40
N ASP A 312 2.45 28.11 1.62
CA ASP A 312 3.73 27.49 1.94
C ASP A 312 3.67 26.94 3.38
N PHE A 313 4.69 26.16 3.78
CA PHE A 313 4.83 25.73 5.16
C PHE A 313 5.11 26.93 6.08
N VAL A 314 4.46 26.96 7.24
CA VAL A 314 4.75 27.94 8.28
C VAL A 314 6.16 27.68 8.80
N LYS A 315 7.04 28.67 8.67
CA LYS A 315 8.30 28.70 9.40
C LYS A 315 7.96 29.19 10.80
N LEU A 316 8.14 28.32 11.79
CA LEU A 316 8.22 28.77 13.17
C LEU A 316 9.63 29.34 13.28
N ASP A 317 9.74 30.65 13.22
CA ASP A 317 10.97 31.31 13.65
C ASP A 317 11.07 31.01 15.15
N GLU A 318 12.15 30.33 15.58
CA GLU A 318 12.42 29.98 16.98
C GLU A 318 12.86 31.20 17.82
N ASP A 319 12.62 32.42 17.34
CA ASP A 319 12.96 33.67 17.99
C ASP A 319 11.68 34.53 18.10
N ASP A 320 10.92 34.36 19.18
CA ASP A 320 10.04 35.39 19.78
C ASP A 320 9.65 34.90 21.20
N ASP A 321 10.68 34.65 22.02
CA ASP A 321 10.58 35.00 23.44
C ASP A 321 10.85 36.51 23.52
N ASP A 322 9.86 37.35 23.21
CA ASP A 322 9.75 38.73 23.71
C ASP A 322 8.32 39.25 23.45
N GLU A 323 7.63 39.48 24.56
CA GLU A 323 6.51 40.39 24.83
C GLU A 323 5.93 41.21 23.65
N ASP A 324 4.62 41.08 23.40
CA ASP A 324 3.65 42.10 23.82
C ASP A 324 2.22 41.80 23.34
N ASP A 325 1.31 41.65 24.31
CA ASP A 325 -0.11 41.94 24.17
C ASP A 325 -0.28 43.39 23.69
N GLU A 326 -0.96 43.65 22.57
CA GLU A 326 -1.79 44.85 22.41
C GLU A 326 -2.82 44.65 21.29
N VAL A 327 -4.08 44.62 21.69
CA VAL A 327 -5.27 44.70 20.85
C VAL A 327 -5.59 46.17 20.58
N VAL A 328 -5.52 46.62 19.32
CA VAL A 328 -6.32 47.80 18.92
C VAL A 328 -6.81 47.71 17.48
N GLU A 329 -8.13 47.72 17.32
CA GLU A 329 -8.82 47.99 16.07
C GLU A 329 -8.82 49.51 15.73
N VAL A 330 -9.03 49.77 14.43
CA VAL A 330 -9.78 50.91 13.82
C VAL A 330 -8.97 51.97 13.04
N ARG A 331 -9.32 51.98 11.72
CA ARG A 331 -9.34 53.08 10.71
C ARG A 331 -8.06 53.52 9.97
N GLY A 332 -8.12 53.32 8.65
CA GLY A 332 -8.52 54.41 7.74
C GLY A 332 -7.39 55.25 7.09
N THR A 333 -7.06 54.90 5.84
CA THR A 333 -6.70 55.77 4.69
C THR A 333 -5.89 57.06 4.93
N THR A 334 -4.72 57.19 4.27
CA THR A 334 -4.46 58.11 3.14
C THR A 334 -2.99 58.04 2.66
N ALA A 335 -2.77 58.53 1.45
CA ALA A 335 -1.66 58.31 0.53
C ALA A 335 -0.38 59.14 0.79
N GLY A 336 0.75 58.70 0.20
CA GLY A 336 1.66 59.63 -0.49
C GLY A 336 3.18 59.50 -0.25
N SER A 337 3.90 59.04 -1.29
CA SER A 337 5.26 59.42 -1.72
C SER A 337 6.53 58.90 -1.00
N ARG A 338 7.14 57.88 -1.64
CA ARG A 338 8.47 57.87 -2.31
C ARG A 338 9.65 58.63 -1.65
N VAL A 339 10.76 57.91 -1.38
CA VAL A 339 12.16 58.18 -1.79
C VAL A 339 13.01 56.93 -1.46
N GLU A 340 13.95 56.57 -2.34
CA GLU A 340 15.01 55.53 -2.22
C GLU A 340 16.33 56.16 -2.75
N PRO A 341 17.50 55.51 -2.70
CA PRO A 341 18.52 55.33 -1.63
C PRO A 341 19.81 56.17 -1.89
N PRO A 342 20.98 55.99 -1.20
CA PRO A 342 21.99 54.96 -1.56
C PRO A 342 22.90 54.41 -0.39
N PRO A 343 23.81 53.43 -0.66
CA PRO A 343 24.65 52.65 0.29
C PRO A 343 26.10 53.25 0.40
N PRO A 344 27.25 52.58 0.73
CA PRO A 344 27.57 51.15 1.01
C PRO A 344 28.69 50.90 2.10
N GLN A 345 29.19 49.65 2.14
CA GLN A 345 30.51 49.12 2.57
C GLN A 345 30.43 48.18 3.79
N ALA A 346 30.67 46.86 3.69
CA ALA A 346 31.78 46.07 3.12
C ALA A 346 33.10 46.17 3.90
N THR A 347 33.33 45.18 4.79
CA THR A 347 34.61 44.58 5.25
C THR A 347 34.19 43.47 6.23
N GLY A 348 34.75 42.27 6.36
CA GLY A 348 35.96 41.67 5.85
C GLY A 348 36.29 40.45 6.74
N LEU A 349 36.47 39.29 6.12
CA LEU A 349 37.54 38.32 6.38
C LEU A 349 37.73 37.66 7.78
N SER A 350 37.54 36.34 7.76
CA SER A 350 38.52 35.30 8.12
C SER A 350 38.77 34.85 9.57
N ALA A 351 39.07 33.55 9.62
CA ALA A 351 39.77 32.73 10.62
C ALA A 351 38.89 32.17 11.76
N ASN A 352 38.47 30.91 11.72
CA ASN A 352 39.26 29.67 11.90
C ASN A 352 39.85 29.54 13.31
N GLN A 353 39.23 28.71 14.16
CA GLN A 353 39.89 27.66 14.96
C GLN A 353 38.92 27.02 15.98
N GLN A 354 38.75 25.70 15.88
CA GLN A 354 38.47 24.82 17.03
C GLN A 354 39.66 24.85 17.99
N PRO A 355 39.46 24.56 19.29
CA PRO A 355 39.73 23.19 19.77
C PRO A 355 38.78 22.68 20.88
N LEU A 356 38.43 21.39 20.80
CA LEU A 356 38.20 20.47 21.94
C LEU A 356 39.58 19.87 22.33
N PRO A 357 39.79 19.11 23.44
CA PRO A 357 38.81 18.38 24.29
C PRO A 357 39.12 18.36 25.82
N ALA A 358 38.21 17.81 26.64
CA ALA A 358 38.57 17.00 27.82
C ALA A 358 37.36 16.23 28.37
N ALA A 359 37.55 14.94 28.61
CA ALA A 359 36.63 14.00 29.24
C ALA A 359 37.02 13.76 30.71
N VAL A 360 36.05 13.51 31.61
CA VAL A 360 36.17 12.62 32.79
C VAL A 360 34.75 12.14 33.23
N GLN A 361 34.57 10.81 33.33
CA GLN A 361 33.44 10.07 33.95
C GLN A 361 33.74 9.76 35.45
N PRO A 362 33.11 8.80 36.16
CA PRO A 362 31.68 8.50 36.43
C PRO A 362 31.39 8.37 37.96
N THR A 363 30.11 8.27 38.34
CA THR A 363 29.68 7.60 39.60
C THR A 363 28.36 6.88 39.38
N GLY A 364 28.26 5.62 39.82
CA GLY A 364 27.08 4.77 39.70
C GLY A 364 26.40 4.42 41.03
N ALA A 365 25.18 3.88 40.93
CA ALA A 365 24.47 2.93 41.81
C ALA A 365 23.04 2.74 41.21
N GLN A 366 22.63 1.59 40.63
CA GLN A 366 22.04 0.37 41.24
C GLN A 366 20.94 0.68 42.29
N LEU A 367 19.74 0.08 42.36
CA LEU A 367 19.06 -1.10 41.78
C LEU A 367 17.56 -1.01 42.16
N SER A 368 16.67 -1.68 41.40
CA SER A 368 15.58 -2.59 41.88
C SER A 368 14.21 -2.40 41.20
N ALA A 369 13.70 -3.51 40.66
CA ALA A 369 12.29 -3.76 40.32
C ALA A 369 11.83 -5.05 41.06
N PRO A 370 10.52 -5.21 41.34
CA PRO A 370 9.87 -6.52 41.12
C PRO A 370 8.41 -6.45 40.58
N PRO A 371 7.77 -7.60 40.22
CA PRO A 371 6.80 -7.71 39.12
C PRO A 371 5.37 -8.22 39.54
N PRO A 372 4.56 -8.98 38.75
CA PRO A 372 3.19 -8.63 38.35
C PRO A 372 2.06 -9.50 38.95
N GLN A 373 0.77 -9.13 38.80
CA GLN A 373 -0.37 -9.98 39.18
C GLN A 373 -1.61 -9.94 38.25
N LYS A 374 -2.08 -11.13 37.88
CA LYS A 374 -3.45 -11.62 37.58
C LYS A 374 -3.38 -13.17 37.74
N PRO A 375 -4.45 -14.01 37.78
CA PRO A 375 -5.91 -13.82 37.77
C PRO A 375 -6.73 -14.75 38.73
N SER A 376 -8.06 -14.59 38.82
CA SER A 376 -9.12 -15.62 39.10
C SER A 376 -10.46 -14.87 39.34
N GLU A 377 -11.70 -15.36 39.20
CA GLU A 377 -12.37 -16.60 38.79
C GLU A 377 -13.88 -16.25 38.71
N ALA A 378 -14.67 -16.98 37.93
CA ALA A 378 -16.15 -17.02 38.00
C ALA A 378 -16.57 -18.37 38.66
N PRO A 379 -17.83 -18.85 38.68
CA PRO A 379 -19.20 -18.29 38.71
C PRO A 379 -19.97 -18.90 39.96
N PRO A 380 -21.33 -19.11 40.05
CA PRO A 380 -22.08 -20.08 39.21
C PRO A 380 -23.60 -19.80 38.95
N THR A 381 -24.12 -20.46 37.89
CA THR A 381 -25.44 -21.15 37.72
C THR A 381 -26.77 -20.37 37.89
N THR A 382 -27.86 -20.57 37.13
CA THR A 382 -28.57 -21.83 36.80
C THR A 382 -29.57 -21.65 35.62
N SER A 383 -29.72 -22.73 34.81
CA SER A 383 -30.96 -23.33 34.22
C SER A 383 -32.00 -22.44 33.48
N SER A 384 -32.70 -22.83 32.40
CA SER A 384 -32.97 -24.11 31.73
C SER A 384 -33.83 -23.88 30.47
N THR A 385 -33.56 -24.66 29.43
CA THR A 385 -34.45 -25.35 28.47
C THR A 385 -35.88 -24.84 28.20
N SER A 386 -36.26 -24.69 26.91
CA SER A 386 -37.41 -25.38 26.26
C SER A 386 -37.65 -24.95 24.81
N GLN A 387 -38.15 -25.90 24.03
CA GLN A 387 -38.29 -25.92 22.57
C GLN A 387 -39.61 -25.33 22.03
N THR A 388 -39.58 -25.10 20.71
CA THR A 388 -40.63 -25.29 19.68
C THR A 388 -41.66 -24.20 19.29
N LYS A 389 -41.75 -24.10 17.94
CA LYS A 389 -42.88 -23.82 17.03
C LYS A 389 -43.12 -22.39 16.51
N SER A 390 -42.89 -22.25 15.21
CA SER A 390 -43.36 -21.19 14.30
C SER A 390 -44.89 -21.13 14.19
N PRO A 391 -45.43 -20.02 13.64
CA PRO A 391 -45.77 -20.00 12.21
C PRO A 391 -45.46 -18.66 11.48
N ALA A 392 -45.35 -18.72 10.15
CA ALA A 392 -45.32 -17.58 9.21
C ALA A 392 -46.76 -17.00 9.02
N PRO A 393 -47.01 -15.82 8.37
CA PRO A 393 -46.59 -15.44 7.00
C PRO A 393 -46.15 -13.95 6.87
N SER A 394 -45.52 -13.43 5.81
CA SER A 394 -46.08 -13.11 4.49
C SER A 394 -45.12 -12.13 3.75
N THR A 395 -45.03 -12.25 2.41
CA THR A 395 -44.80 -11.21 1.35
C THR A 395 -43.80 -10.07 1.59
N SER A 396 -42.88 -9.66 0.70
CA SER A 396 -42.78 -9.72 -0.76
C SER A 396 -41.40 -9.17 -1.17
N ALA A 397 -40.73 -9.81 -2.14
CA ALA A 397 -39.50 -9.29 -2.77
C ALA A 397 -39.85 -8.52 -4.06
N PRO A 398 -39.10 -7.47 -4.45
CA PRO A 398 -39.22 -6.85 -5.76
C PRO A 398 -38.29 -7.51 -6.80
N VAL A 399 -38.81 -7.53 -8.02
CA VAL A 399 -38.27 -8.08 -9.27
C VAL A 399 -37.26 -7.12 -9.91
N PRO A 400 -36.15 -7.59 -10.52
CA PRO A 400 -35.42 -6.84 -11.54
C PRO A 400 -35.71 -7.38 -12.96
N LEU A 401 -35.89 -6.48 -13.92
CA LEU A 401 -36.09 -6.73 -15.37
C LEU A 401 -34.98 -6.01 -16.18
N PRO A 402 -34.72 -6.35 -17.45
CA PRO A 402 -33.44 -6.98 -17.84
C PRO A 402 -32.60 -6.19 -18.87
N LEU A 403 -31.37 -6.70 -19.11
CA LEU A 403 -30.45 -6.31 -20.20
C LEU A 403 -31.02 -6.63 -21.61
N PRO A 404 -30.52 -5.95 -22.67
CA PRO A 404 -30.56 -6.45 -24.03
C PRO A 404 -29.19 -6.97 -24.54
N THR A 405 -29.22 -8.17 -25.12
CA THR A 405 -28.31 -8.80 -26.11
C THR A 405 -28.70 -8.34 -27.54
N ALA A 406 -27.95 -8.41 -28.65
CA ALA A 406 -26.63 -8.92 -29.06
C ALA A 406 -26.32 -8.47 -30.53
N SER A 407 -25.11 -8.82 -30.99
CA SER A 407 -24.66 -9.05 -32.39
C SER A 407 -24.10 -7.88 -33.22
N SER A 408 -22.79 -7.93 -33.50
CA SER A 408 -22.23 -8.44 -34.78
C SER A 408 -20.72 -8.10 -34.88
N ALA A 409 -19.86 -9.10 -35.09
CA ALA A 409 -18.49 -8.93 -35.59
C ALA A 409 -18.48 -9.19 -37.11
N PRO A 410 -17.44 -8.77 -37.86
CA PRO A 410 -16.36 -9.74 -38.11
C PRO A 410 -14.92 -9.19 -38.27
N GLN A 411 -13.97 -10.10 -37.96
CA GLN A 411 -12.64 -10.33 -38.53
C GLN A 411 -11.48 -9.32 -38.33
N GLN A 412 -10.46 -9.80 -37.60
CA GLN A 412 -9.06 -9.41 -37.79
C GLN A 412 -8.19 -10.67 -37.97
N VAL A 413 -7.18 -10.50 -38.81
CA VAL A 413 -6.23 -11.47 -39.38
C VAL A 413 -4.98 -11.59 -38.49
N GLN A 414 -4.35 -12.77 -38.54
CA GLN A 414 -3.14 -13.21 -37.82
C GLN A 414 -1.85 -12.45 -38.14
N SER A 415 -0.89 -12.56 -37.20
CA SER A 415 0.60 -12.61 -37.30
C SER A 415 1.22 -11.78 -36.15
N ASP A 416 2.38 -12.03 -35.55
CA ASP A 416 3.31 -13.16 -35.48
C ASP A 416 4.22 -12.94 -34.23
N GLN A 417 4.68 -14.06 -33.69
CA GLN A 417 5.87 -14.35 -32.85
C GLN A 417 7.07 -13.36 -32.83
N GLN A 418 7.67 -13.09 -31.64
CA GLN A 418 9.06 -13.47 -31.21
C GLN A 418 9.63 -12.70 -29.98
N ASN A 419 9.92 -13.47 -28.93
CA ASN A 419 11.13 -13.66 -28.10
C ASN A 419 12.18 -12.56 -27.72
N GLU A 420 12.73 -12.75 -26.50
CA GLU A 420 14.06 -12.35 -25.91
C GLU A 420 14.26 -10.90 -25.43
N SER A 421 15.00 -10.53 -24.38
CA SER A 421 15.52 -11.12 -23.12
C SER A 421 16.25 -10.00 -22.32
N GLU A 422 16.37 -10.15 -21.00
CA GLU A 422 17.35 -9.52 -20.06
C GLU A 422 17.17 -8.10 -19.46
N ASP A 423 16.88 -8.12 -18.15
CA ASP A 423 17.51 -7.44 -17.00
C ASP A 423 17.97 -5.96 -17.05
N LYS A 424 17.33 -5.09 -16.25
CA LYS A 424 17.94 -4.28 -15.17
C LYS A 424 16.98 -3.25 -14.54
N ASP A 425 16.90 -3.31 -13.21
CA ASP A 425 16.98 -2.19 -12.25
C ASP A 425 15.96 -1.02 -12.28
N GLY A 426 15.17 -0.92 -11.21
CA GLY A 426 14.74 0.37 -10.60
C GLY A 426 13.51 1.12 -11.17
N PRO A 427 12.55 1.56 -10.32
CA PRO A 427 11.29 2.17 -10.77
C PRO A 427 11.37 3.70 -10.86
N LYS A 428 11.16 4.28 -12.05
CA LYS A 428 10.92 5.73 -12.23
C LYS A 428 9.99 6.01 -13.42
N HIS A 429 9.22 7.10 -13.27
CA HIS A 429 8.29 7.76 -14.19
C HIS A 429 6.81 7.41 -13.97
N VAL A 430 6.08 8.20 -13.17
CA VAL A 430 5.58 9.58 -13.43
C VAL A 430 4.44 9.54 -14.45
N PHE A 431 3.23 9.83 -13.95
CA PHE A 431 2.06 10.17 -14.72
C PHE A 431 2.39 11.26 -15.76
N SER A 432 2.41 10.89 -17.05
CA SER A 432 2.51 11.84 -18.16
C SER A 432 1.10 12.22 -18.61
N PHE A 433 0.67 13.43 -18.26
CA PHE A 433 -0.48 14.08 -18.86
C PHE A 433 -0.10 14.64 -20.23
N SER A 434 -0.33 13.87 -21.28
CA SER A 434 -0.06 14.25 -22.67
C SER A 434 -1.25 14.98 -23.31
N TRP A 435 -1.70 16.09 -22.71
CA TRP A 435 -2.62 17.06 -23.32
C TRP A 435 -2.24 18.49 -22.92
N LEU A 436 -1.03 18.93 -23.28
CA LEU A 436 -0.70 20.36 -23.40
C LEU A 436 0.62 20.52 -24.16
N ASN A 437 0.56 20.41 -25.48
CA ASN A 437 1.46 21.13 -26.39
C ASN A 437 0.89 21.03 -27.81
N GLN A 438 0.14 22.08 -28.17
CA GLN A 438 -0.45 22.28 -29.48
C GLN A 438 0.44 23.25 -30.27
N LYS A 439 0.84 22.83 -31.46
CA LYS A 439 0.89 23.70 -32.64
C LYS A 439 0.23 22.96 -33.78
#